data_AF-A0A943AMI4-F1
#
_entry.id   AF-A0A943AMI4-F1
#
_cell.length_a   1.000
_cell.length_b   1.000
_cell.length_c   1.000
_cell.angle_alpha   90.00
_cell.angle_beta   90.00
_cell.angle_gamma   90.00
#
_symmetry.space_group_name_H-M   'P 1'
#
loop_
_entity.id
_entity.type
_entity.pdbx_description
1 polymer ?
#
loop_
_entity_poly.entity_id
_entity_poly.type
_entity_poly.pdbx_seq_one_letter_code
_entity_poly.pdbx_strand_id
1 'polypeptide(L)'
;LRESGAIEQDADIVAFIHRPEYYGINQDENGMPTAGMAEIILAKHRNGAVCDVNLRFLKEQARFADVEDSMLPPAQAADSQQAYDDYASGSNAQPGTSGLGAAMGGEFDVNRSAKIDDEAPF
;
A
#
# COMPACT_ATOMS: atom_id res chain seq x y z
N LEU A 1 20.49 15.02 -23.96
CA LEU A 1 21.77 15.44 -23.31
C LEU A 1 22.94 15.55 -24.27
N ARG A 2 23.14 14.63 -25.24
CA ARG A 2 24.18 14.81 -26.28
C ARG A 2 24.15 16.17 -26.98
N GLU A 3 22.96 16.73 -27.16
CA GLU A 3 22.75 18.06 -27.76
C GLU A 3 22.86 19.22 -26.77
N SER A 4 22.93 18.93 -25.47
CA SER A 4 23.01 19.94 -24.42
C SER A 4 24.41 20.52 -24.22
N GLY A 5 25.40 19.97 -24.93
CA GLY A 5 26.77 20.49 -25.01
C GLY A 5 27.49 20.48 -23.66
N ALA A 6 27.61 21.67 -23.05
CA ALA A 6 28.42 21.90 -21.86
C ALA A 6 27.82 21.37 -20.57
N ILE A 7 26.48 21.32 -20.44
CA ILE A 7 25.85 21.04 -19.14
C ILE A 7 26.10 19.60 -18.67
N GLU A 8 26.19 18.64 -19.60
CA GLU A 8 26.53 17.25 -19.27
C GLU A 8 27.98 17.15 -18.75
N GLN A 9 28.89 17.94 -19.33
CA GLN A 9 30.30 17.93 -18.96
C GLN A 9 30.51 18.49 -17.56
N ASP A 10 29.79 19.57 -17.21
CA ASP A 10 29.99 20.32 -15.98
C ASP A 10 29.21 19.75 -14.79
N ALA A 11 28.12 18.99 -15.01
CA ALA A 11 27.32 18.41 -13.93
C ALA A 11 28.11 17.40 -13.10
N ASP A 12 27.94 17.43 -11.77
CA ASP A 12 28.49 16.41 -10.88
C ASP A 12 27.64 15.14 -10.86
N ILE A 13 26.32 15.30 -10.99
CA ILE A 13 25.33 14.23 -11.08
C ILE A 13 24.45 14.46 -12.31
N VAL A 14 24.21 13.39 -13.08
CA VAL A 14 23.19 13.35 -14.14
C VAL A 14 22.26 12.19 -13.83
N ALA A 15 20.97 12.49 -13.69
CA ALA A 15 19.95 11.50 -13.42
C ALA A 15 18.87 11.54 -14.51
N PHE A 16 18.36 10.37 -14.89
CA PHE A 16 17.18 10.24 -15.73
C PHE A 16 16.01 9.71 -14.91
N ILE A 17 14.82 10.19 -15.25
CA ILE A 17 13.57 9.68 -14.69
C ILE A 17 12.90 8.83 -15.77
N HIS A 18 12.72 7.55 -15.49
CA HIS A 18 12.03 6.61 -16.37
C HIS A 18 10.75 6.12 -15.70
N ARG A 19 9.63 6.19 -16.44
CA ARG A 19 8.30 5.75 -15.99
C ARG A 19 7.71 4.85 -17.07
N PRO A 20 7.78 3.52 -16.93
CA PRO A 20 7.33 2.59 -17.97
C PRO A 20 5.86 2.80 -18.36
N GLU A 21 5.00 3.07 -17.36
CA GLU A 21 3.57 3.35 -17.58
C GLU A 21 3.32 4.59 -18.46
N TYR A 22 4.21 5.59 -18.45
CA TYR A 22 4.06 6.79 -19.29
C TYR A 22 4.23 6.45 -20.78
N TYR A 23 4.98 5.40 -21.08
CA TYR A 23 5.23 4.91 -22.44
C TYR A 23 4.30 3.77 -22.85
N GLY A 24 3.27 3.45 -22.04
CA GLY A 24 2.33 2.37 -22.32
C GLY A 24 2.87 0.96 -22.03
N ILE A 25 4.01 0.85 -21.34
CA ILE A 25 4.54 -0.42 -20.85
C ILE A 25 3.83 -0.70 -19.53
N ASN A 26 2.87 -1.63 -19.54
CA ASN A 26 2.01 -1.93 -18.38
C ASN A 26 2.45 -3.16 -17.57
N GLN A 27 3.40 -3.93 -18.10
CA GLN A 27 3.99 -5.09 -17.44
C GLN A 27 5.50 -5.04 -17.60
N ASP A 28 6.22 -5.44 -16.55
CA ASP A 28 7.66 -5.63 -16.59
C ASP A 28 8.03 -6.99 -17.21
N GLU A 29 9.33 -7.28 -17.28
CA GLU A 29 9.86 -8.53 -17.84
C GLU A 29 9.41 -9.80 -17.07
N ASN A 30 8.98 -9.63 -15.82
CA ASN A 30 8.47 -10.69 -14.95
C ASN A 30 6.93 -10.75 -14.92
N GLY A 31 6.23 -9.91 -15.70
CA GLY A 31 4.77 -9.82 -15.74
C GLY A 31 4.13 -9.01 -14.61
N MET A 32 4.92 -8.28 -13.82
CA MET A 32 4.43 -7.43 -12.73
C MET A 32 3.89 -6.10 -13.27
N PRO A 33 2.83 -5.54 -12.67
CA PRO A 33 2.27 -4.27 -13.10
C PRO A 33 3.26 -3.13 -12.84
N THR A 34 3.49 -2.30 -13.87
CA THR A 34 4.37 -1.12 -13.81
C THR A 34 3.64 0.16 -13.38
N ALA A 35 2.36 0.03 -12.99
CA ALA A 35 1.53 1.15 -12.60
C ALA A 35 2.12 1.86 -11.37
N GLY A 36 2.36 3.16 -11.49
CA GLY A 36 3.00 3.97 -10.45
C GLY A 36 4.46 3.61 -10.19
N MET A 37 5.10 2.78 -11.03
CA MET A 37 6.54 2.50 -10.94
C MET A 37 7.33 3.63 -11.59
N ALA A 38 8.42 4.03 -10.94
CA ALA A 38 9.39 4.93 -11.51
C ALA A 38 10.82 4.47 -11.17
N GLU A 39 11.74 4.81 -12.05
CA GLU A 39 13.14 4.47 -11.92
C GLU A 39 13.96 5.76 -12.08
N ILE A 40 14.86 5.98 -11.13
CA ILE A 40 15.84 7.06 -11.16
C ILE A 40 17.19 6.44 -11.53
N ILE A 41 17.68 6.76 -12.72
CA ILE A 41 18.90 6.22 -13.29
C ILE A 41 20.01 7.25 -13.12
N LEU A 42 20.98 6.98 -12.24
CA LEU A 42 22.14 7.87 -12.07
C LEU A 42 23.17 7.59 -13.17
N ALA A 43 23.09 8.31 -14.28
CA ALA A 43 24.00 8.14 -15.41
C ALA A 43 25.40 8.76 -15.21
N LYS A 44 25.54 9.72 -14.30
CA LYS A 44 26.83 10.31 -13.92
C LYS A 44 26.85 10.59 -12.43
N HIS A 45 27.95 10.23 -11.78
CA HIS A 45 28.25 10.60 -10.40
C HIS A 45 29.77 10.77 -10.26
N ARG A 46 30.28 12.01 -10.23
CA ARG A 46 31.75 12.25 -10.25
C ARG A 46 32.51 11.67 -9.04
N ASN A 47 31.84 11.51 -7.90
CA ASN A 47 32.46 11.17 -6.63
C ASN A 47 32.05 9.79 -6.07
N GLY A 48 31.65 8.84 -6.93
CA GLY A 48 30.99 7.60 -6.48
C GLY A 48 30.31 6.82 -7.60
N ALA A 49 29.61 5.75 -7.23
CA ALA A 49 29.02 4.83 -8.19
C ALA A 49 27.78 5.40 -8.88
N VAL A 50 27.59 4.97 -10.12
CA VAL A 50 26.30 5.04 -10.82
C VAL A 50 25.42 3.88 -10.34
N CYS A 51 24.14 4.13 -10.15
CA CYS A 51 23.16 3.11 -9.80
C CYS A 51 21.77 3.52 -10.26
N ASP A 52 20.88 2.53 -10.28
CA ASP A 52 19.47 2.71 -10.59
C ASP A 52 18.67 2.48 -9.31
N VAL A 53 17.71 3.37 -9.07
CA VAL A 53 16.89 3.37 -7.85
C VAL A 53 15.43 3.29 -8.24
N ASN A 54 14.77 2.21 -7.81
CA ASN A 54 13.34 2.02 -8.01
C ASN A 54 12.55 2.79 -6.95
N LEU A 55 11.52 3.50 -7.37
CA LEU A 55 10.63 4.30 -6.53
C LEU A 55 9.17 4.13 -6.99
N ARG A 56 8.25 4.60 -6.16
CA ARG A 56 6.84 4.81 -6.50
C ARG A 56 6.62 6.25 -6.95
N PHE A 57 5.82 6.46 -7.99
CA PHE A 57 5.37 7.78 -8.43
C PHE A 57 3.87 7.97 -8.19
N LEU A 58 3.53 8.94 -7.35
CA LEU A 58 2.17 9.35 -7.02
C LEU A 58 1.75 10.50 -7.95
N LYS A 59 0.93 10.19 -8.96
CA LYS A 59 0.57 11.10 -10.05
C LYS A 59 -0.18 12.33 -9.55
N GLU A 60 -1.05 12.13 -8.59
CA GLU A 60 -1.95 13.16 -8.01
C GLU A 60 -1.16 14.23 -7.26
N GLN A 61 0.02 13.88 -6.76
CA GLN A 61 0.87 14.75 -5.94
C GLN A 61 2.17 15.13 -6.66
N ALA A 62 2.42 14.59 -7.86
CA ALA A 62 3.71 14.67 -8.55
C ALA A 62 4.90 14.34 -7.63
N ARG A 63 4.75 13.29 -6.80
CA ARG A 63 5.69 12.95 -5.72
C ARG A 63 6.29 11.55 -5.92
N PHE A 64 7.58 11.41 -5.60
CA PHE A 64 8.22 10.10 -5.46
C PHE A 64 8.18 9.64 -4.01
N ALA A 65 7.88 8.37 -3.80
CA ALA A 65 7.87 7.70 -2.50
C ALA A 65 8.73 6.43 -2.57
N ASP A 66 9.18 5.95 -1.42
CA ASP A 66 9.88 4.67 -1.35
C ASP A 66 8.96 3.54 -1.83
N VAL A 67 9.58 2.48 -2.35
CA VAL A 67 8.84 1.31 -2.84
C VAL A 67 8.00 0.66 -1.72
N GLU A 68 8.50 0.73 -0.48
CA GLU A 68 7.89 0.16 0.71
C GLU A 68 7.12 1.17 1.58
N ASP A 69 7.30 2.48 1.37
CA ASP A 69 6.54 3.54 2.06
C ASP A 69 5.12 3.68 1.46
N SER A 70 4.45 2.54 1.40
CA SER A 70 3.02 2.41 1.25
C SER A 70 2.37 2.40 2.63
N MET A 71 2.48 3.48 3.41
CA MET A 71 1.58 3.69 4.54
C MET A 71 0.14 3.96 4.03
N LEU A 72 -0.54 2.86 3.65
CA LEU A 72 -1.99 2.66 3.44
C LEU A 72 -2.60 2.88 2.04
N PRO A 73 -3.51 1.99 1.57
CA PRO A 73 -3.53 0.55 1.74
C PRO A 73 -3.55 -0.21 0.39
N PRO A 74 -2.83 -1.33 0.26
CA PRO A 74 -3.25 -2.41 -0.61
C PRO A 74 -4.35 -3.17 0.16
N ALA A 75 -5.48 -3.54 -0.43
CA ALA A 75 -6.42 -4.46 0.22
C ALA A 75 -5.80 -5.83 0.61
N GLN A 76 -4.52 -6.04 0.32
CA GLN A 76 -3.79 -7.30 0.41
C GLN A 76 -2.30 -7.08 0.72
N ALA A 77 -1.96 -6.39 1.81
CA ALA A 77 -0.72 -6.71 2.54
C ALA A 77 -0.89 -8.00 3.37
N ALA A 78 -1.79 -8.89 2.93
CA ALA A 78 -2.16 -10.13 3.58
C ALA A 78 -1.27 -11.27 3.06
N ASP A 79 0.05 -11.15 3.23
CA ASP A 79 0.90 -12.35 3.29
C ASP A 79 2.24 -12.19 4.01
N SER A 80 2.42 -11.14 4.83
CA SER A 80 3.43 -11.20 5.90
C SER A 80 2.83 -11.85 7.16
N GLN A 81 2.23 -13.02 7.00
CA GLN A 81 1.92 -13.93 8.11
C GLN A 81 3.20 -14.66 8.52
N GLN A 82 4.11 -14.00 9.22
CA GLN A 82 5.13 -14.71 9.99
C GLN A 82 5.24 -14.13 11.40
N ALA A 83 4.54 -14.82 12.30
CA ALA A 83 4.97 -15.16 13.64
C ALA A 83 5.31 -13.99 14.58
N TYR A 84 4.29 -13.49 15.29
CA TYR A 84 4.48 -13.23 16.70
C TYR A 84 3.74 -14.31 17.49
N ASP A 85 4.54 -15.07 18.23
CA ASP A 85 4.15 -16.23 18.98
C ASP A 85 3.09 -15.93 20.05
N ASP A 86 2.19 -16.90 20.13
CA ASP A 86 1.20 -17.18 21.15
C ASP A 86 1.70 -16.97 22.60
N TYR A 87 1.06 -16.03 23.32
CA TYR A 87 1.05 -16.04 24.79
C TYR A 87 -0.38 -15.98 25.35
N ALA A 88 -1.36 -16.58 24.67
CA ALA A 88 -2.69 -16.73 25.24
C ALA A 88 -2.78 -18.05 26.04
N SER A 89 -2.05 -18.13 27.16
CA SER A 89 -2.22 -19.24 28.11
C SER A 89 -3.50 -19.08 28.93
N GLY A 90 -4.58 -19.60 28.35
CA GLY A 90 -5.70 -20.32 28.98
C GLY A 90 -6.13 -19.97 30.40
N SER A 91 -7.32 -19.38 30.52
CA SER A 91 -8.25 -19.74 31.59
C SER A 91 -9.70 -19.35 31.23
N ASN A 92 -10.44 -20.28 30.64
CA ASN A 92 -11.84 -20.45 31.03
C ASN A 92 -12.29 -21.88 30.69
N ALA A 93 -12.18 -22.76 31.68
CA ALA A 93 -12.86 -24.04 31.66
C ALA A 93 -14.31 -23.81 32.10
N GLN A 94 -15.28 -24.03 31.21
CA GLN A 94 -16.61 -24.41 31.66
C GLN A 94 -17.34 -25.22 30.59
N PRO A 95 -17.56 -26.52 30.82
CA PRO A 95 -18.72 -27.21 30.31
C PRO A 95 -19.51 -27.78 31.48
N GLY A 96 -20.76 -27.36 31.66
CA GLY A 96 -21.55 -27.88 32.78
C GLY A 96 -22.96 -27.35 32.81
N THR A 97 -23.89 -28.25 32.56
CA THR A 97 -25.32 -28.03 32.37
C THR A 97 -26.07 -27.78 33.69
N SER A 98 -27.32 -27.32 33.55
CA SER A 98 -28.47 -27.46 34.49
C SER A 98 -28.64 -26.43 35.61
N GLY A 99 -29.78 -25.72 35.59
CA GLY A 99 -30.28 -24.97 36.75
C GLY A 99 -31.54 -24.16 36.45
N LEU A 100 -32.69 -24.67 36.89
CA LEU A 100 -34.01 -24.04 36.90
C LEU A 100 -34.03 -22.75 37.73
N GLY A 101 -34.75 -21.70 37.31
CA GLY A 101 -35.08 -20.57 38.19
C GLY A 101 -35.59 -19.32 37.48
N ALA A 102 -36.76 -18.85 37.89
CA ALA A 102 -37.56 -17.81 37.28
C ALA A 102 -37.09 -16.36 37.55
N ALA A 103 -37.62 -15.44 36.73
CA ALA A 103 -38.18 -14.12 37.09
C ALA A 103 -37.52 -12.87 36.47
N MET A 104 -38.39 -12.04 35.88
CA MET A 104 -38.31 -10.58 35.67
C MET A 104 -37.49 -10.02 34.48
N GLY A 105 -38.22 -9.71 33.40
CA GLY A 105 -38.41 -8.31 32.97
C GLY A 105 -37.52 -7.76 31.84
N GLY A 106 -38.14 -7.38 30.72
CA GLY A 106 -37.66 -6.31 29.82
C GLY A 106 -37.32 -6.74 28.40
N GLU A 107 -38.35 -6.85 27.55
CA GLU A 107 -38.30 -7.16 26.12
C GLU A 107 -37.65 -6.01 25.32
N PHE A 108 -36.40 -6.17 24.86
CA PHE A 108 -35.77 -5.27 23.89
C PHE A 108 -35.87 -5.88 22.50
N ASP A 109 -36.94 -5.52 21.78
CA ASP A 109 -37.21 -5.99 20.42
C ASP A 109 -36.31 -5.27 19.40
N VAL A 110 -35.39 -6.01 18.80
CA VAL A 110 -34.39 -5.53 17.81
C VAL A 110 -35.01 -5.40 16.41
N ASN A 111 -36.31 -5.64 16.24
CA ASN A 111 -36.96 -5.69 14.93
C ASN A 111 -37.69 -4.40 14.53
N ARG A 112 -37.05 -3.24 14.73
CA ARG A 112 -37.54 -1.98 14.12
C ARG A 112 -36.95 -1.85 12.71
N SER A 113 -37.63 -2.46 11.74
CA SER A 113 -37.44 -2.21 10.30
C SER A 113 -37.77 -0.73 9.98
N ALA A 114 -36.78 0.14 10.11
CA ALA A 114 -36.84 1.50 9.58
C ALA A 114 -36.41 1.45 8.10
N LYS A 115 -37.35 1.75 7.21
CA LYS A 115 -37.15 1.84 5.77
C LYS A 115 -36.11 2.93 5.47
N ILE A 116 -34.97 2.53 4.89
CA ILE A 116 -33.96 3.44 4.34
C ILE A 116 -34.34 3.63 2.88
N ASP A 117 -35.28 4.54 2.64
CA ASP A 117 -35.62 5.07 1.32
C ASP A 117 -35.38 6.59 1.37
N ASP A 118 -34.14 7.01 1.57
CA ASP A 118 -33.76 8.42 1.41
C ASP A 118 -32.57 8.54 0.46
N GLU A 119 -32.94 8.86 -0.77
CA GLU A 119 -32.12 9.02 -1.97
C GLU A 119 -31.25 10.28 -1.84
N ALA A 120 -29.93 10.12 -1.96
CA ALA A 120 -28.99 11.25 -1.89
C ALA A 120 -29.13 12.14 -3.14
N PRO A 121 -29.34 13.47 -3.00
CA PRO A 121 -29.38 14.36 -4.14
C PRO A 121 -27.95 14.59 -4.65
N PHE A 122 -27.77 14.38 -5.95
CA PHE A 122 -26.67 14.79 -6.84
C PHE A 122 -25.56 15.66 -6.25
#